data_AF-A0A6G0UE61-F1
#
_entry.id   AF-A0A6G0UE61-F1
#
_cell.length_a   1.000
_cell.length_b   1.000
_cell.length_c   1.000
_cell.angle_alpha   90.00
_cell.angle_beta   90.00
_cell.angle_gamma   90.00
#
_symmetry.space_group_name_H-M   'P 1'
#
loop_
_entity.id
_entity.type
_entity.pdbx_description
1 polymer ?
#
loop_
_entity_poly.entity_id
_entity_poly.type
_entity_poly.pdbx_seq_one_letter_code
_entity_poly.pdbx_strand_id
1 'polypeptide(L)'
;FVASFVNYGLTFNMETLSGSIYLNAIFIGLLRYSINLTMAFLDFNFMWLGRKKIHLVAWLEVIFAVFAITVLYAFNKEHEYGGVVRWLAVSVMAASAQLYLSNGVTVGELFPTCIRTLACSFAQFQSRLGVVAAPQVFLLSEFWNPLPYLVMGILATADMLSFHLNLPETKGQPLMDDLPSSKKSKLEEAQELKKIQENIN
;
A
#
# COMPACT_ATOMS: atom_id res chain seq x y z
N PHE A 1 -2.77 -3.95 -4.35
CA PHE A 1 -4.04 -4.72 -4.21
C PHE A 1 -4.62 -4.59 -2.82
N VAL A 2 -3.90 -5.05 -1.78
CA VAL A 2 -4.44 -5.19 -0.42
C VAL A 2 -4.89 -3.86 0.19
N ALA A 3 -4.10 -2.79 0.05
CA ALA A 3 -4.49 -1.46 0.53
C ALA A 3 -5.87 -1.01 0.00
N SER A 4 -6.16 -1.26 -1.27
CA SER A 4 -7.47 -0.96 -1.87
C SER A 4 -8.56 -1.89 -1.39
N PHE A 5 -8.27 -3.17 -1.27
CA PHE A 5 -9.22 -4.15 -0.75
C PHE A 5 -9.70 -3.77 0.67
N VAL A 6 -8.77 -3.47 1.58
CA VAL A 6 -9.10 -3.08 2.97
C VAL A 6 -9.82 -1.73 3.01
N ASN A 7 -9.28 -0.71 2.32
CA ASN A 7 -9.87 0.64 2.32
C ASN A 7 -11.30 0.64 1.79
N TYR A 8 -11.52 0.03 0.61
CA TYR A 8 -12.84 0.02 -0.01
C TYR A 8 -13.78 -0.96 0.69
N GLY A 9 -13.28 -2.02 1.32
CA GLY A 9 -14.09 -2.89 2.15
C GLY A 9 -14.76 -2.10 3.28
N LEU A 10 -13.98 -1.37 4.07
CA LEU A 10 -14.53 -0.52 5.14
C LEU A 10 -15.35 0.64 4.60
N THR A 11 -15.00 1.20 3.44
CA THR A 11 -15.76 2.28 2.81
C THR A 11 -17.14 1.82 2.37
N PHE A 12 -17.26 0.62 1.78
CA PHE A 12 -18.56 0.07 1.41
C PHE A 12 -19.39 -0.34 2.63
N ASN A 13 -18.73 -0.71 3.74
CA ASN A 13 -19.41 -0.99 4.99
C ASN A 13 -19.67 0.26 5.86
N MET A 14 -19.43 1.47 5.34
CA MET A 14 -19.52 2.73 6.10
C MET A 14 -20.92 3.04 6.64
N GLU A 15 -21.97 2.51 6.03
CA GLU A 15 -23.35 2.69 6.48
C GLU A 15 -23.65 1.98 7.80
N THR A 16 -22.90 0.91 8.12
CA THR A 16 -23.07 0.16 9.38
C THR A 16 -22.32 0.79 10.56
N LEU A 17 -21.44 1.75 10.28
CA LEU A 17 -20.67 2.44 11.29
C LEU A 17 -21.53 3.48 12.02
N SER A 18 -21.26 3.65 13.31
CA SER A 18 -22.02 4.60 14.13
C SER A 18 -21.87 6.05 13.63
N GLY A 19 -22.94 6.84 13.79
CA GLY A 19 -22.98 8.24 13.35
C GLY A 19 -23.48 8.41 11.92
N SER A 20 -23.33 9.63 11.38
CA SER A 20 -23.76 9.91 10.00
C SER A 20 -22.63 9.63 9.00
N ILE A 21 -23.00 9.10 7.85
CA ILE A 21 -22.10 8.82 6.71
C ILE A 21 -21.35 10.11 6.31
N TYR A 22 -22.05 11.25 6.31
CA TYR A 22 -21.45 12.55 5.98
C TYR A 22 -20.37 12.99 6.97
N LEU A 23 -20.59 12.81 8.28
CA LEU A 23 -19.57 13.14 9.28
C LEU A 23 -18.37 12.20 9.17
N ASN A 24 -18.60 10.91 8.91
CA ASN A 24 -17.53 9.94 8.66
C ASN A 24 -16.67 10.36 7.46
N ALA A 25 -17.30 10.75 6.36
CA ALA A 25 -16.60 11.23 5.18
C ALA A 25 -15.76 12.50 5.45
N ILE A 26 -16.29 13.45 6.24
CA ILE A 26 -15.56 14.66 6.65
C ILE A 26 -14.32 14.27 7.47
N PHE A 27 -14.46 13.41 8.48
CA PHE A 27 -13.33 12.99 9.32
C PHE A 27 -12.27 12.24 8.52
N ILE A 28 -12.67 11.35 7.62
CA ILE A 28 -11.74 10.64 6.73
C ILE A 28 -10.99 11.64 5.87
N GLY A 29 -11.68 12.59 5.24
CA GLY A 29 -11.06 13.62 4.39
C GLY A 29 -10.06 14.48 5.16
N LEU A 30 -10.46 14.96 6.34
CA LEU A 30 -9.62 15.78 7.21
C LEU A 30 -8.36 15.02 7.63
N LEU A 31 -8.51 13.79 8.15
CA LEU A 31 -7.39 12.97 8.60
C LEU A 31 -6.45 12.63 7.45
N ARG A 32 -6.97 12.24 6.28
CA ARG A 32 -6.15 12.00 5.09
C ARG A 32 -5.28 13.19 4.73
N TYR A 33 -5.84 14.40 4.78
CA TYR A 33 -5.10 15.60 4.45
C TYR A 33 -4.03 15.91 5.51
N SER A 34 -4.40 15.89 6.79
CA SER A 34 -3.50 16.15 7.92
C SER A 34 -2.34 15.16 7.97
N ILE A 35 -2.62 13.87 7.79
CA ILE A 35 -1.64 12.79 7.83
C ILE A 35 -0.64 12.93 6.66
N ASN A 36 -1.13 13.20 5.44
CA ASN A 36 -0.26 13.37 4.28
C ASN A 36 0.59 14.64 4.37
N LEU A 37 0.05 15.75 4.87
CA LEU A 37 0.80 16.99 5.06
C LEU A 37 1.92 16.81 6.09
N THR A 38 1.61 16.12 7.20
CA THR A 38 2.61 15.79 8.24
C THR A 38 3.70 14.90 7.66
N MET A 39 3.34 13.87 6.87
CA MET A 39 4.33 13.02 6.22
C MET A 39 5.19 13.76 5.21
N ALA A 40 4.62 14.65 4.40
CA ALA A 40 5.39 15.45 3.45
C ALA A 40 6.43 16.33 4.17
N PHE A 41 6.03 16.94 5.29
CA PHE A 41 6.95 17.72 6.13
C PHE A 41 8.03 16.85 6.77
N LEU A 42 7.67 15.68 7.31
CA LEU A 42 8.63 14.74 7.91
C LEU A 42 9.60 14.17 6.87
N ASP A 43 9.13 13.89 5.66
CA ASP A 43 9.96 13.33 4.59
C ASP A 43 11.06 14.30 4.15
N PHE A 44 10.74 15.60 4.10
CA PHE A 44 11.66 16.68 3.77
C PHE A 44 12.72 16.91 4.86
N ASN A 45 12.32 16.86 6.14
CA ASN A 45 13.21 17.18 7.25
C ASN A 45 14.08 16.00 7.71
N PHE A 46 13.64 14.76 7.51
CA PHE A 46 14.31 13.58 8.06
C PHE A 46 14.76 12.60 6.97
N MET A 47 16.07 12.57 6.72
CA MET A 47 16.70 11.63 5.81
C MET A 47 16.62 10.17 6.30
N TRP A 48 16.47 9.91 7.62
CA TRP A 48 16.35 8.55 8.15
C TRP A 48 15.00 7.88 7.83
N LEU A 49 13.98 8.67 7.48
CA LEU A 49 12.60 8.24 7.24
C LEU A 49 12.52 7.64 5.84
N GLY A 50 13.06 6.43 5.69
CA GLY A 50 13.00 5.66 4.45
C GLY A 50 11.57 5.25 4.08
N ARG A 51 11.38 4.88 2.81
CA ARG A 51 10.09 4.41 2.27
C ARG A 51 9.61 3.16 2.99
N LYS A 52 10.51 2.25 3.36
CA LYS A 52 10.13 1.03 4.11
C LYS A 52 9.54 1.35 5.47
N LYS A 53 10.10 2.33 6.18
CA LYS A 53 9.64 2.70 7.52
C LYS A 53 8.25 3.33 7.46
N ILE A 54 8.01 4.21 6.49
CA ILE A 54 6.71 4.85 6.28
C ILE A 54 5.65 3.77 5.96
N HIS A 55 5.95 2.87 5.03
CA HIS A 55 5.04 1.78 4.66
C HIS A 55 4.77 0.83 5.84
N LEU A 56 5.80 0.51 6.63
CA LEU A 56 5.68 -0.36 7.81
C LEU A 56 4.79 0.28 8.88
N VAL A 57 5.02 1.55 9.23
CA VAL A 57 4.21 2.24 10.24
C VAL A 57 2.74 2.34 9.82
N ALA A 58 2.48 2.68 8.56
CA ALA A 58 1.11 2.76 8.03
C ALA A 58 0.40 1.39 8.09
N TRP A 59 1.09 0.30 7.73
CA TRP A 59 0.50 -1.03 7.86
C TRP A 59 0.32 -1.48 9.30
N LEU A 60 1.24 -1.16 10.21
CA LEU A 60 1.07 -1.48 11.64
C LEU A 60 -0.17 -0.82 12.23
N GLU A 61 -0.44 0.44 11.87
CA GLU A 61 -1.68 1.13 12.27
C GLU A 61 -2.92 0.40 11.75
N VAL A 62 -2.94 0.06 10.45
CA VAL A 62 -4.05 -0.64 9.81
C VAL A 62 -4.28 -2.02 10.44
N ILE A 63 -3.21 -2.79 10.64
CA ILE A 63 -3.23 -4.12 11.24
C ILE A 63 -3.79 -4.03 12.66
N PHE A 64 -3.26 -3.13 13.48
CA PHE A 64 -3.73 -2.93 14.85
C PHE A 64 -5.23 -2.60 14.89
N ALA A 65 -5.67 -1.64 14.06
CA ALA A 65 -7.05 -1.21 14.03
C ALA A 65 -8.00 -2.32 13.53
N VAL A 66 -7.64 -3.04 12.48
CA VAL A 66 -8.46 -4.13 11.94
C VAL A 66 -8.53 -5.32 12.90
N PHE A 67 -7.43 -5.69 13.57
CA PHE A 67 -7.46 -6.73 14.61
C PHE A 67 -8.26 -6.29 15.84
N ALA A 68 -8.17 -5.03 16.25
CA ALA A 68 -8.99 -4.50 17.33
C ALA A 68 -10.49 -4.55 16.99
N ILE A 69 -10.88 -4.19 15.75
CA ILE A 69 -12.26 -4.36 15.26
C ILE A 69 -12.65 -5.84 15.29
N THR A 70 -11.78 -6.74 14.80
CA THR A 70 -12.02 -8.19 14.80
C THR A 70 -12.32 -8.71 16.21
N VAL A 71 -11.55 -8.28 17.22
CA VAL A 71 -11.75 -8.64 18.62
C VAL A 71 -13.09 -8.12 19.15
N LEU A 72 -13.45 -6.87 18.87
CA LEU A 72 -14.73 -6.30 19.31
C LEU A 72 -15.93 -7.07 18.74
N TYR A 73 -15.88 -7.43 17.46
CA TYR A 73 -16.92 -8.27 16.83
C TYR A 73 -16.91 -9.71 17.35
N ALA A 74 -15.75 -10.28 17.69
CA ALA A 74 -15.67 -11.64 18.23
C ALA A 74 -16.33 -11.76 19.62
N PHE A 75 -16.30 -10.69 20.42
CA PHE A 75 -16.94 -10.63 21.74
C PHE A 75 -18.37 -10.05 21.71
N ASN A 76 -18.95 -9.78 20.54
CA ASN A 76 -20.25 -9.14 20.36
C ASN A 76 -20.36 -7.78 21.10
N LYS A 77 -19.26 -7.02 21.09
CA LYS A 77 -19.10 -5.72 21.78
C LYS A 77 -19.15 -4.53 20.83
N GLU A 78 -19.44 -4.77 19.55
CA GLU A 78 -19.54 -3.74 18.51
C GLU A 78 -20.62 -2.70 18.78
N HIS A 79 -21.75 -3.09 19.40
CA HIS A 79 -22.82 -2.15 19.75
C HIS A 79 -22.47 -1.30 20.97
N GLU A 80 -21.82 -1.89 21.98
CA GLU A 80 -21.39 -1.19 23.21
C GLU A 80 -20.25 -0.20 22.91
N TYR A 81 -19.30 -0.60 22.05
CA TYR A 81 -18.12 0.19 21.67
C TYR A 81 -18.23 0.73 20.24
N GLY A 82 -19.44 1.01 19.75
CA GLY A 82 -19.67 1.44 18.36
C GLY A 82 -18.92 2.71 17.96
N GLY A 83 -18.65 3.60 18.93
CA GLY A 83 -17.80 4.78 18.73
C GLY A 83 -16.32 4.43 18.53
N VAL A 84 -15.81 3.41 19.23
CA VAL A 84 -14.43 2.92 19.07
C VAL A 84 -14.27 2.26 17.71
N VAL A 85 -15.19 1.38 17.33
CA VAL A 85 -15.20 0.75 15.99
C VAL A 85 -15.20 1.80 14.90
N ARG A 86 -15.98 2.87 15.08
CA ARG A 86 -16.02 4.02 14.17
C ARG A 86 -14.66 4.68 14.00
N TRP A 87 -14.00 5.07 15.09
CA TRP A 87 -12.71 5.74 15.00
C TRP A 87 -11.61 4.83 14.44
N LEU A 88 -11.62 3.53 14.76
CA LEU A 88 -10.70 2.55 14.20
C LEU A 88 -10.92 2.37 12.68
N ALA A 89 -12.16 2.28 12.21
CA ALA A 89 -12.43 2.16 10.79
C ALA A 89 -12.06 3.45 10.03
N VAL A 90 -12.37 4.62 10.60
CA VAL A 90 -11.97 5.93 10.06
C VAL A 90 -10.45 6.06 9.98
N SER A 91 -9.70 5.60 11.00
CA SER A 91 -8.24 5.64 10.97
C SER A 91 -7.67 4.74 9.87
N VAL A 92 -8.19 3.52 9.69
CA VAL A 92 -7.78 2.61 8.58
C VAL A 92 -8.02 3.26 7.21
N MET A 93 -9.20 3.86 7.01
CA MET A 93 -9.54 4.55 5.77
C MET A 93 -8.69 5.80 5.55
N ALA A 94 -8.14 6.41 6.59
CA ALA A 94 -7.22 7.54 6.49
C ALA A 94 -5.78 7.09 6.21
N ALA A 95 -5.28 6.09 6.95
CA ALA A 95 -3.96 5.49 6.79
C ALA A 95 -3.75 4.88 5.39
N SER A 96 -4.81 4.40 4.75
CA SER A 96 -4.75 3.92 3.36
C SER A 96 -4.23 4.97 2.38
N ALA A 97 -4.44 6.26 2.64
CA ALA A 97 -3.89 7.34 1.81
C ALA A 97 -2.36 7.38 1.85
N GLN A 98 -1.76 7.11 3.02
CA GLN A 98 -0.30 7.00 3.12
C GLN A 98 0.22 5.79 2.35
N LEU A 99 -0.47 4.65 2.42
CA LEU A 99 -0.11 3.45 1.67
C LEU A 99 -0.12 3.70 0.15
N TYR A 100 -1.12 4.46 -0.35
CA TYR A 100 -1.15 4.86 -1.75
C TYR A 100 0.02 5.77 -2.13
N LEU A 101 0.33 6.76 -1.28
CA LEU A 101 1.44 7.67 -1.53
C LEU A 101 2.78 6.92 -1.52
N SER A 102 3.05 6.11 -0.49
CA SER A 102 4.29 5.35 -0.37
C SER A 102 4.47 4.39 -1.54
N ASN A 103 3.41 3.70 -1.95
CA ASN A 103 3.47 2.78 -3.09
C ASN A 103 3.68 3.51 -4.42
N GLY A 104 3.01 4.65 -4.62
CA GLY A 104 3.19 5.48 -5.81
C GLY A 104 4.63 5.99 -5.95
N VAL A 105 5.20 6.51 -4.86
CA VAL A 105 6.58 6.99 -4.82
C VAL A 105 7.57 5.83 -5.03
N THR A 106 7.36 4.69 -4.38
CA THR A 106 8.23 3.50 -4.52
C THR A 106 8.24 2.99 -5.97
N VAL A 107 7.10 2.96 -6.66
CA VAL A 107 7.04 2.59 -8.08
C VAL A 107 7.81 3.61 -8.94
N GLY A 108 7.73 4.90 -8.62
CA GLY A 108 8.47 5.95 -9.32
C GLY A 108 9.99 5.82 -9.15
N GLU A 109 10.45 5.46 -7.96
CA GLU A 109 11.86 5.30 -7.60
C GLU A 109 12.46 3.97 -8.10
N LEU A 110 11.66 2.89 -8.16
CA LEU A 110 12.14 1.55 -8.53
C LEU A 110 12.22 1.32 -10.05
N PHE A 111 11.31 1.91 -10.82
CA PHE A 111 11.21 1.66 -12.26
C PHE A 111 11.81 2.80 -13.10
N PRO A 112 12.59 2.48 -14.15
CA PRO A 112 13.15 3.48 -15.04
C PRO A 112 12.07 4.15 -15.90
N THR A 113 12.37 5.37 -16.35
CA THR A 113 11.41 6.26 -17.02
C THR A 113 10.68 5.60 -18.20
N CYS A 114 11.36 4.73 -18.96
CA CYS A 114 10.78 4.03 -20.11
C CYS A 114 9.64 3.05 -19.74
N ILE A 115 9.68 2.42 -18.56
CA ILE A 115 8.67 1.42 -18.13
C ILE A 115 7.84 1.88 -16.93
N ARG A 116 8.17 3.03 -16.33
CA ARG A 116 7.48 3.58 -15.15
C ARG A 116 5.98 3.74 -15.39
N THR A 117 5.56 4.30 -16.53
CA THR A 117 4.13 4.47 -16.85
C THR A 117 3.38 3.14 -16.97
N LEU A 118 4.04 2.10 -17.50
CA LEU A 118 3.48 0.75 -17.60
C LEU A 118 3.34 0.13 -16.21
N ALA A 119 4.38 0.21 -15.38
CA ALA A 119 4.36 -0.28 -14.00
C ALA A 119 3.28 0.41 -13.16
N CYS A 120 3.17 1.74 -13.25
CA CYS A 120 2.10 2.51 -12.60
C CYS A 120 0.71 2.05 -13.05
N SER A 121 0.49 1.89 -14.37
CA SER A 121 -0.79 1.43 -14.92
C SER A 121 -1.15 0.03 -14.42
N PHE A 122 -0.19 -0.88 -14.38
CA PHE A 122 -0.38 -2.23 -13.87
C PHE A 122 -0.72 -2.25 -12.38
N ALA A 123 -0.03 -1.45 -11.57
CA ALA A 123 -0.33 -1.28 -10.15
C ALA A 123 -1.77 -0.75 -9.92
N GLN A 124 -2.21 0.19 -10.76
CA GLN A 124 -3.57 0.73 -10.71
C GLN A 124 -4.61 -0.30 -11.17
N PHE A 125 -4.31 -1.11 -12.18
CA PHE A 125 -5.16 -2.22 -12.58
C PHE A 125 -5.37 -3.21 -11.41
N GLN A 126 -4.28 -3.61 -10.76
CA GLN A 126 -4.33 -4.50 -9.59
C GLN A 126 -5.07 -3.84 -8.40
N SER A 127 -4.93 -2.52 -8.23
CA SER A 127 -5.70 -1.74 -7.25
C SER A 127 -7.21 -1.86 -7.51
N ARG A 128 -7.65 -1.73 -8.76
CA ARG A 128 -9.07 -1.87 -9.14
C ARG A 128 -9.63 -3.27 -8.91
N LEU A 129 -8.85 -4.32 -9.17
CA LEU A 129 -9.24 -5.68 -8.80
C LEU A 129 -9.52 -5.81 -7.30
N GLY A 130 -8.69 -5.16 -6.46
CA GLY A 130 -8.93 -5.11 -5.01
C GLY A 130 -10.24 -4.41 -4.65
N VAL A 131 -10.60 -3.32 -5.33
CA VAL A 131 -11.88 -2.62 -5.13
C VAL A 131 -13.07 -3.50 -5.52
N VAL A 132 -12.99 -4.22 -6.63
CA VAL A 132 -14.06 -5.12 -7.09
C VAL A 132 -14.26 -6.28 -6.11
N ALA A 133 -13.17 -6.82 -5.56
CA ALA A 133 -13.22 -7.89 -4.57
C ALA A 133 -13.66 -7.42 -3.17
N ALA A 134 -13.45 -6.15 -2.84
CA ALA A 134 -13.70 -5.60 -1.51
C ALA A 134 -15.10 -5.86 -0.91
N PRO A 135 -16.23 -5.61 -1.62
CA PRO A 135 -17.56 -5.83 -1.03
C PRO A 135 -17.86 -7.32 -0.78
N GLN A 136 -17.24 -8.23 -1.54
CA GLN A 136 -17.48 -9.67 -1.43
C GLN A 136 -17.01 -10.26 -0.11
N VAL A 137 -16.06 -9.61 0.57
CA VAL A 137 -15.53 -10.08 1.86
C VAL A 137 -16.59 -10.05 2.96
N PHE A 138 -17.59 -9.17 2.88
CA PHE A 138 -18.65 -9.10 3.88
C PHE A 138 -19.67 -10.22 3.76
N LEU A 139 -19.71 -10.97 2.64
CA LEU A 139 -20.49 -12.21 2.56
C LEU A 139 -19.99 -13.26 3.56
N LEU A 140 -18.71 -13.18 3.96
CA LEU A 140 -18.15 -14.06 4.99
C LEU A 140 -18.73 -13.79 6.39
N SER A 141 -19.35 -12.62 6.61
CA SER A 141 -20.01 -12.30 7.88
C SER A 141 -21.20 -13.21 8.17
N GLU A 142 -21.82 -13.81 7.13
CA GLU A 142 -22.93 -14.76 7.28
C GLU A 142 -22.50 -16.04 8.02
N PHE A 143 -21.23 -16.44 7.88
CA PHE A 143 -20.67 -17.60 8.59
C PHE A 143 -20.17 -17.21 9.98
N TRP A 144 -19.42 -16.11 10.08
CA TRP A 144 -18.90 -15.60 11.34
C TRP A 144 -18.65 -14.09 11.26
N ASN A 145 -19.39 -13.32 12.06
CA ASN A 145 -19.36 -11.85 12.07
C ASN A 145 -17.96 -11.18 12.02
N PRO A 146 -16.93 -11.62 12.80
CA PRO A 146 -15.59 -11.02 12.75
C PRO A 146 -14.72 -11.49 11.56
N LEU A 147 -15.14 -12.50 10.80
CA LEU A 147 -14.34 -13.12 9.74
C LEU A 147 -13.90 -12.15 8.63
N PRO A 148 -14.72 -11.21 8.14
CA PRO A 148 -14.30 -10.26 7.12
C PRO A 148 -13.09 -9.42 7.57
N TYR A 149 -13.13 -8.94 8.81
CA TYR A 149 -12.06 -8.15 9.41
C TYR A 149 -10.80 -8.99 9.64
N LEU A 150 -10.95 -10.24 10.08
CA LEU A 150 -9.82 -11.16 10.25
C LEU A 150 -9.10 -11.40 8.90
N VAL A 151 -9.85 -11.63 7.82
CA VAL A 151 -9.27 -11.81 6.48
C VAL A 151 -8.53 -10.55 6.02
N MET A 152 -9.10 -9.36 6.23
CA MET A 152 -8.42 -8.09 5.94
C MET A 152 -7.12 -7.96 6.73
N GLY A 153 -7.10 -8.31 8.02
CA GLY A 153 -5.93 -8.24 8.88
C GLY A 153 -4.81 -9.20 8.46
N ILE A 154 -5.17 -10.43 8.07
CA ILE A 154 -4.21 -11.42 7.56
C ILE A 154 -3.58 -10.95 6.24
N LEU A 155 -4.41 -10.48 5.30
CA LEU A 155 -3.92 -9.95 4.02
C LEU A 155 -3.03 -8.72 4.22
N ALA A 156 -3.40 -7.82 5.11
CA ALA A 156 -2.60 -6.65 5.49
C ALA A 156 -1.22 -7.05 6.03
N THR A 157 -1.18 -8.05 6.92
CA THR A 157 0.07 -8.56 7.49
C THR A 157 0.95 -9.22 6.42
N ALA A 158 0.35 -9.98 5.51
CA ALA A 158 1.04 -10.61 4.39
C ALA A 158 1.64 -9.57 3.42
N ASP A 159 0.90 -8.50 3.09
CA ASP A 159 1.37 -7.39 2.25
C ASP A 159 2.53 -6.65 2.90
N MET A 160 2.39 -6.30 4.18
CA MET A 160 3.44 -5.65 4.97
C MET A 160 4.74 -6.47 4.95
N LEU A 161 4.65 -7.77 5.23
CA LEU A 161 5.82 -8.66 5.25
C LEU A 161 6.43 -8.82 3.86
N SER A 162 5.58 -9.01 2.84
CA SER A 162 6.02 -9.15 1.45
C SER A 162 6.76 -7.90 0.97
N PHE A 163 6.25 -6.71 1.29
CA PHE A 163 6.92 -5.46 0.94
C PHE A 163 8.26 -5.32 1.66
N HIS A 164 8.30 -5.63 2.96
CA HIS A 164 9.52 -5.45 3.76
C HIS A 164 10.65 -6.39 3.33
N LEU A 165 10.33 -7.65 3.01
CA LEU A 165 11.30 -8.68 2.64
C LEU A 165 11.78 -8.55 1.19
N ASN A 166 10.89 -8.24 0.24
CA ASN A 166 11.23 -8.31 -1.18
C ASN A 166 11.77 -7.01 -1.77
N LEU A 167 11.35 -5.85 -1.25
CA LEU A 167 11.81 -4.57 -1.80
C LEU A 167 13.05 -4.08 -1.05
N PRO A 168 14.05 -3.49 -1.72
CA PRO A 168 15.12 -2.74 -1.05
C PRO A 168 14.62 -1.35 -0.60
N GLU A 169 15.39 -0.67 0.27
CA GLU A 169 15.09 0.72 0.62
C GLU A 169 15.46 1.64 -0.54
N THR A 170 14.47 2.41 -1.04
CA THR A 170 14.61 3.23 -2.25
C THR A 170 14.92 4.69 -1.97
N LYS A 171 14.72 5.18 -0.72
CA LYS A 171 14.98 6.58 -0.40
C LYS A 171 16.48 6.91 -0.53
N GLY A 172 16.79 7.92 -1.35
CA GLY A 172 18.15 8.44 -1.54
C GLY A 172 19.03 7.66 -2.50
N GLN A 173 18.49 6.65 -3.20
CA GLN A 173 19.21 5.97 -4.28
C GLN A 173 19.13 6.79 -5.58
N PRO A 174 20.19 6.78 -6.41
CA PRO A 174 20.15 7.43 -7.71
C PRO A 174 19.05 6.78 -8.57
N LEU A 175 18.24 7.62 -9.20
CA LEU A 175 17.15 7.16 -10.05
C LEU A 175 17.75 6.34 -11.20
N MET A 176 17.23 5.12 -11.41
CA MET A 176 17.60 4.34 -12.58
C MET A 176 16.95 5.00 -13.80
N ASP A 177 17.71 5.77 -14.56
CA ASP A 177 17.22 6.36 -15.81
C ASP A 177 17.39 5.40 -17.00
N ASP A 178 18.40 4.54 -16.94
CA ASP A 178 18.72 3.58 -18.01
C ASP A 178 18.26 2.17 -17.66
N LEU A 179 17.64 1.49 -18.64
CA LEU A 179 17.50 0.03 -18.59
C LEU A 179 18.90 -0.59 -18.50
N PRO A 180 19.11 -1.70 -17.75
CA PRO A 180 20.36 -2.44 -17.80
C PRO A 180 20.63 -2.78 -19.26
N SER A 181 21.62 -2.10 -19.81
CA SER A 181 21.76 -2.00 -21.24
C SER A 181 22.28 -3.34 -21.76
N SER A 182 21.38 -4.12 -22.38
CA SER A 182 21.78 -5.15 -23.36
C SER A 182 22.76 -4.58 -24.39
N LYS A 183 22.76 -3.25 -24.61
CA LYS A 183 23.77 -2.54 -25.41
C LYS A 183 25.19 -2.62 -24.87
N LYS A 184 25.44 -2.63 -23.54
CA LYS A 184 26.82 -2.81 -23.03
C LYS A 184 27.34 -4.21 -23.35
N SER A 185 26.53 -5.24 -23.12
CA SER A 185 26.86 -6.63 -23.52
C SER A 185 27.09 -6.75 -25.04
N LYS A 186 26.24 -6.14 -25.88
CA LYS A 186 26.41 -6.19 -27.34
C LYS A 186 27.60 -5.36 -27.86
N LEU A 187 27.96 -4.25 -27.20
CA LEU A 187 29.14 -3.47 -27.56
C LEU A 187 30.42 -4.17 -27.09
N GLU A 188 30.42 -4.77 -25.91
CA GLU A 188 31.53 -5.58 -25.38
C GLU A 188 31.74 -6.81 -26.26
N GLU A 189 30.68 -7.55 -26.62
CA GLU A 189 30.74 -8.65 -27.59
C GLU A 189 31.26 -8.18 -28.95
N ALA A 190 30.78 -7.03 -29.47
CA ALA A 190 31.27 -6.50 -30.74
C ALA A 190 32.73 -6.03 -30.68
N GLN A 191 33.21 -5.56 -29.52
CA GLN A 191 34.60 -5.17 -29.30
C GLN A 191 35.52 -6.40 -29.13
N GLU A 192 35.05 -7.46 -28.47
CA GLU A 192 35.78 -8.73 -28.38
C GLU A 192 35.89 -9.41 -29.75
N LEU A 193 34.80 -9.43 -30.53
CA LEU A 193 34.82 -9.99 -31.89
C LEU A 193 35.81 -9.25 -32.81
N LYS A 194 35.91 -7.92 -32.69
CA LYS A 194 36.91 -7.13 -33.42
C LYS A 194 38.35 -7.47 -33.04
N LYS A 195 38.64 -7.61 -31.74
CA LYS A 195 39.97 -8.00 -31.25
C LYS A 195 40.38 -9.40 -31.72
N ILE A 196 39.42 -10.34 -31.77
CA ILE A 196 39.67 -11.69 -32.28
C ILE A 196 39.99 -11.65 -33.78
N GLN A 197 39.27 -10.83 -34.56
CA GLN A 197 39.54 -10.66 -35.99
C GLN A 197 40.90 -9.99 -36.27
N GLU A 198 41.34 -9.05 -35.44
CA GLU A 198 42.66 -8.41 -35.56
C GLU A 198 43.82 -9.35 -35.19
N ASN A 199 43.62 -10.36 -34.34
CA ASN A 199 44.65 -11.34 -33.97
C ASN A 199 44.78 -12.52 -34.96
N ILE A 200 43.83 -12.68 -35.89
CA ILE A 200 43.82 -13.77 -36.88
C ILE A 200 44.45 -13.33 -38.21
N ASN A 201 44.57 -12.03 -38.46
CA ASN A 201 45.25 -11.44 -39.62
C ASN A 201 46.69 -11.04 -39.30
#